data_AF-A0A212RWQ2-F1
#
_entry.id   AF-A0A212RWQ2-F1
#
_cell.length_a   1.000
_cell.length_b   1.000
_cell.length_c   1.000
_cell.angle_alpha   90.00
_cell.angle_beta   90.00
_cell.angle_gamma   90.00
#
_symmetry.space_group_name_H-M   'P 1'
#
loop_
_entity.id
_entity.type
_entity.pdbx_description
1 polymer ?
#
loop_
_entity_poly.entity_id
_entity_poly.type
_entity_poly.pdbx_seq_one_letter_code
_entity_poly.pdbx_strand_id
1 'polypeptide(L)'
;MTKPPAVPLVDNPNAPELFAADAVGFFAHEGVVYITFAAPKVNHSTSPSSLNRVVVGRLAMPVKGARQLAEGLFDFIKTQEDNMRLAASNAGRTQPTAVRSGRDKPN
;
A
#
# COMPACT_ATOMS: atom_id res chain seq x y z
N MET A 1 -31.37 -4.64 -20.64
CA MET A 1 -30.03 -4.46 -20.06
C MET A 1 -30.10 -3.28 -19.09
N THR A 2 -30.10 -3.50 -17.79
CA THR A 2 -30.14 -2.44 -16.78
C THR A 2 -28.74 -1.90 -16.58
N LYS A 3 -28.54 -0.59 -16.84
CA LYS A 3 -27.27 0.10 -16.61
C LYS A 3 -26.90 -0.06 -15.11
N PRO A 4 -25.68 -0.50 -14.77
CA PRO A 4 -25.24 -0.56 -13.39
C PRO A 4 -25.44 0.82 -12.73
N PRO A 5 -25.97 0.88 -11.50
CA PRO A 5 -26.17 2.15 -10.82
C PRO A 5 -24.82 2.89 -10.76
N ALA A 6 -24.80 4.11 -11.28
CA ALA A 6 -23.62 4.96 -11.21
C ALA A 6 -23.41 5.33 -9.74
N VAL A 7 -22.36 4.80 -9.11
CA VAL A 7 -21.97 5.21 -7.76
C VAL A 7 -21.39 6.61 -7.88
N PRO A 8 -22.00 7.64 -7.26
CA PRO A 8 -21.48 8.99 -7.34
C PRO A 8 -20.14 9.05 -6.60
N LEU A 9 -19.12 9.58 -7.27
CA LEU A 9 -17.85 9.92 -6.65
C LEU A 9 -18.09 11.15 -5.77
N VAL A 10 -18.10 10.95 -4.45
CA VAL A 10 -18.23 12.05 -3.48
C VAL A 10 -16.83 12.57 -3.16
N ASP A 11 -16.47 13.71 -3.75
CA ASP A 11 -15.25 14.42 -3.37
C ASP A 11 -15.50 15.20 -2.09
N ASN A 12 -14.91 14.73 -0.99
CA ASN A 12 -14.94 15.42 0.30
C ASN A 12 -13.49 15.75 0.71
N PRO A 13 -13.03 16.98 0.46
CA PRO A 13 -11.69 17.42 0.86
C PRO A 13 -11.43 17.29 2.37
N ASN A 14 -12.49 17.34 3.18
CA ASN A 14 -12.45 17.22 4.63
C ASN A 14 -12.60 15.77 5.13
N ALA A 15 -12.75 14.79 4.24
CA ALA A 15 -12.81 13.40 4.66
C ALA A 15 -11.50 13.04 5.39
N PRO A 16 -11.58 12.41 6.58
CA PRO A 16 -10.40 11.99 7.30
C PRO A 16 -9.65 10.97 6.46
N GLU A 17 -8.37 11.22 6.25
CA GLU A 17 -7.51 10.31 5.49
C GLU A 17 -6.81 9.37 6.46
N LEU A 18 -7.12 8.08 6.34
CA LEU A 18 -6.60 7.05 7.24
C LEU A 18 -5.25 6.52 6.78
N PHE A 19 -4.95 6.64 5.48
CA PHE A 19 -3.73 6.11 4.87
C PHE A 19 -2.72 7.22 4.62
N ALA A 20 -1.46 6.97 4.96
CA ALA A 20 -0.35 7.83 4.59
C ALA A 20 0.33 7.29 3.33
N ALA A 21 0.61 8.16 2.38
CA ALA A 21 1.39 7.81 1.20
C ALA A 21 2.89 8.03 1.43
N ASP A 22 3.24 9.05 2.21
CA ASP A 22 4.63 9.48 2.40
C ASP A 22 4.94 9.76 3.87
N ALA A 23 6.20 9.55 4.25
CA ALA A 23 6.82 10.14 5.43
C ALA A 23 7.67 11.34 4.99
N VAL A 24 7.16 12.56 5.23
CA VAL A 24 7.71 13.80 4.66
C VAL A 24 8.61 14.57 5.61
N GLY A 25 8.65 14.18 6.89
CA GLY A 25 9.46 14.88 7.88
C GLY A 25 9.89 13.99 9.02
N PHE A 26 11.18 14.08 9.35
CA PHE A 26 11.79 13.42 10.50
C PHE A 26 12.53 14.49 11.29
N PHE A 27 12.12 14.72 12.53
CA PHE A 27 12.81 15.67 13.41
C PHE A 27 12.96 15.09 14.81
N ALA A 28 14.06 15.42 15.47
CA ALA A 28 14.33 14.99 16.83
C ALA A 28 14.45 16.22 17.73
N HIS A 29 13.76 16.20 18.87
CA HIS A 29 13.79 17.26 19.87
C HIS A 29 13.66 16.65 21.26
N GLU A 30 14.55 17.02 22.18
CA GLU A 30 14.55 16.56 23.58
C GLU A 30 14.43 15.03 23.76
N GLY A 31 15.10 14.25 22.90
CA GLY A 31 15.04 12.78 22.96
C GLY A 31 13.75 12.16 22.44
N VAL A 32 12.86 12.96 21.84
CA VAL A 32 11.66 12.54 21.12
C VAL A 32 11.90 12.68 19.62
N VAL A 33 11.61 11.62 18.89
CA VAL A 33 11.59 11.58 17.42
C VAL A 33 10.15 11.78 16.97
N TYR A 34 10.00 12.65 15.99
CA TYR A 34 8.73 12.96 15.36
C TYR A 34 8.79 12.61 13.88
N ILE A 35 7.80 11.86 13.42
CA ILE A 35 7.62 11.49 12.03
C ILE A 35 6.33 12.14 11.53
N THR A 36 6.41 12.90 10.45
CA THR A 36 5.26 13.53 9.80
C THR A 36 4.88 12.74 8.57
N PHE A 37 3.64 12.27 8.54
CA PHE A 37 3.06 11.53 7.42
C PHE A 37 2.15 12.43 6.59
N ALA A 38 2.20 12.27 5.28
CA ALA A 38 1.37 13.02 4.35
C ALA A 38 0.73 12.12 3.30
N ALA A 39 -0.35 12.60 2.71
CA ALA A 39 -1.01 12.00 1.56
C ALA A 39 -1.32 13.07 0.50
N PRO A 40 -1.27 12.71 -0.79
CA PRO A 40 -1.72 13.58 -1.86
C PRO A 40 -3.25 13.68 -1.88
N LYS A 41 -3.79 14.90 -1.80
CA LYS A 41 -5.19 15.20 -2.08
C LYS A 41 -5.30 16.11 -3.29
N VAL A 42 -6.08 15.70 -4.28
CA VAL A 42 -6.41 16.56 -5.42
C VAL A 42 -7.49 17.52 -4.99
N ASN A 43 -7.28 18.82 -5.21
CA ASN A 43 -8.35 19.80 -5.07
C ASN A 43 -9.06 19.97 -6.42
N HIS A 44 -10.27 19.41 -6.53
CA HIS A 44 -11.11 19.55 -7.71
C HIS A 44 -11.94 20.85 -7.73
N SER A 45 -11.83 21.70 -6.71
CA SER A 45 -12.54 23.00 -6.65
C SER A 45 -11.92 24.08 -7.54
N THR A 46 -10.75 23.81 -8.13
CA THR A 46 -10.01 24.75 -9.01
C THR A 46 -9.73 24.08 -10.36
N SER A 47 -9.73 24.88 -11.43
CA SER A 47 -9.31 24.45 -12.76
C SER A 47 -8.10 25.28 -13.21
N PRO A 48 -6.91 24.67 -13.41
CA PRO A 48 -6.62 23.25 -13.28
C PRO A 48 -6.64 22.77 -11.82
N SER A 49 -6.99 21.49 -11.62
CA SER A 49 -7.03 20.88 -10.29
C SER A 49 -5.62 20.75 -9.72
N SER A 50 -5.35 21.39 -8.58
CA SER A 50 -4.04 21.34 -7.95
C SER A 50 -3.89 20.08 -7.10
N LEU A 51 -2.71 19.45 -7.17
CA LEU A 51 -2.38 18.34 -6.27
C LEU A 51 -1.73 18.92 -5.01
N ASN A 52 -2.41 18.81 -3.88
CA ASN A 52 -1.92 19.28 -2.59
C ASN A 52 -1.41 18.09 -1.77
N ARG A 53 -0.33 18.26 -0.99
CA ARG A 53 0.04 17.27 0.03
C ARG A 53 -0.48 17.73 1.37
N VAL A 54 -1.26 16.88 2.02
CA VAL A 54 -1.88 17.17 3.32
C VAL A 54 -1.22 16.29 4.37
N VAL A 55 -0.90 16.88 5.52
CA VAL A 55 -0.41 16.11 6.69
C VAL A 55 -1.58 15.30 7.25
N VAL A 56 -1.43 13.98 7.26
CA VAL A 56 -2.47 13.05 7.71
C VAL A 56 -2.19 12.49 9.10
N GLY A 57 -0.93 12.55 9.55
CA GLY A 57 -0.56 12.07 10.87
C GLY A 57 0.80 12.56 11.33
N ARG A 58 0.97 12.61 12.65
CA ARG A 58 2.27 12.81 13.31
C ARG A 58 2.44 11.76 14.38
N LEU A 59 3.57 11.08 14.32
CA LEU A 59 3.96 10.09 15.31
C LEU A 59 5.12 10.64 16.12
N ALA A 60 4.91 10.78 17.43
CA ALA A 60 5.93 11.21 18.38
C ALA A 60 6.31 10.03 19.28
N MET A 61 7.59 9.72 19.39
CA MET A 61 8.06 8.63 20.24
C MET A 61 9.47 8.90 20.77
N PRO A 62 9.86 8.34 21.92
CA PRO A 62 11.24 8.41 22.38
C PRO A 62 12.21 7.80 21.37
N VAL A 63 13.46 8.27 21.32
CA VAL A 63 14.52 7.73 20.44
C VAL A 63 14.65 6.21 20.55
N LYS A 64 14.48 5.64 21.76
CA LYS A 64 14.50 4.18 21.97
C LYS A 64 13.37 3.48 21.20
N GLY A 65 12.16 4.02 21.24
CA GLY A 65 11.02 3.49 20.49
C GLY A 65 11.23 3.62 18.98
N ALA A 66 11.81 4.73 18.53
CA ALA A 66 12.14 4.94 17.12
C ALA A 66 13.13 3.91 16.58
N ARG A 67 14.14 3.55 17.37
CA ARG A 67 15.09 2.49 17.02
C ARG A 67 14.39 1.13 16.88
N GLN A 68 13.56 0.77 17.86
CA GLN A 68 12.82 -0.50 17.83
C GLN A 68 11.86 -0.57 16.64
N LEU A 69 11.21 0.54 16.28
CA LEU A 69 10.39 0.61 15.08
C LEU A 69 11.22 0.39 13.81
N ALA A 70 12.39 1.01 13.71
CA ALA A 70 13.25 0.86 12.54
C ALA A 70 13.73 -0.59 12.35
N GLU A 71 14.17 -1.23 13.44
CA GLU A 71 14.60 -2.63 13.46
C GLU A 71 13.44 -3.56 13.08
N GLY A 72 12.28 -3.41 13.72
CA GLY A 72 11.11 -4.23 13.43
C GLY A 72 10.57 -4.05 12.01
N LEU A 73 10.59 -2.81 11.50
CA LEU A 73 10.18 -2.53 10.12
C LEU A 73 11.13 -3.18 9.12
N PHE A 74 12.44 -3.12 9.38
CA PHE A 74 13.44 -3.76 8.53
C PHE A 74 13.26 -5.28 8.45
N ASP A 75 13.07 -5.93 9.60
CA ASP A 75 12.84 -7.38 9.64
C ASP A 75 11.51 -7.79 9.01
N PHE A 76 10.47 -6.97 9.17
CA PHE A 76 9.20 -7.16 8.49
C PHE A 76 9.35 -7.11 6.97
N ILE A 77 10.05 -6.10 6.44
CA ILE A 77 10.28 -5.95 4.99
C ILE A 77 11.00 -7.17 4.43
N LYS A 78 12.08 -7.64 5.06
CA LYS A 78 12.79 -8.86 4.64
C LYS A 78 11.85 -10.06 4.55
N THR A 79 11.02 -10.26 5.57
CA THR A 79 10.05 -11.36 5.62
C THR A 79 9.08 -11.28 4.44
N GLN A 80 8.60 -10.08 4.08
CA GLN A 80 7.71 -9.91 2.93
C GLN A 80 8.42 -10.18 1.60
N GLU A 81 9.65 -9.74 1.44
CA GLU A 81 10.44 -10.02 0.23
C GLU A 81 10.65 -11.52 0.03
N ASP A 82 10.98 -12.26 1.09
CA ASP A 82 11.15 -13.71 1.02
C ASP A 82 9.84 -14.41 0.68
N ASN A 83 8.72 -13.99 1.28
CA ASN A 83 7.39 -14.51 0.93
C ASN A 83 7.04 -14.27 -0.55
N MET A 84 7.33 -13.08 -1.07
CA MET A 84 7.10 -12.77 -2.49
C MET A 84 7.98 -13.61 -3.41
N ARG A 85 9.25 -13.83 -3.05
CA ARG A 85 10.15 -14.71 -3.80
C ARG A 85 9.65 -16.16 -3.83
N LEU A 86 9.18 -16.67 -2.69
CA LEU A 86 8.60 -18.02 -2.60
C LEU A 86 7.34 -18.14 -3.47
N ALA A 87 6.44 -17.14 -3.43
CA ALA A 87 5.25 -17.10 -4.27
C ALA A 87 5.59 -17.11 -5.78
N ALA A 88 6.59 -16.33 -6.20
CA ALA A 88 7.07 -16.31 -7.59
C ALA A 88 7.67 -17.65 -8.02
N SER A 89 8.43 -18.32 -7.13
CA SER A 89 9.01 -19.63 -7.42
C SER A 89 7.97 -20.75 -7.57
N ASN A 90 6.84 -20.63 -6.87
CA ASN A 90 5.74 -21.60 -6.94
C ASN A 90 4.84 -21.39 -8.16
N ALA A 91 4.64 -20.14 -8.61
CA ALA A 91 3.89 -19.84 -9.83
C ALA A 91 4.55 -20.44 -11.09
N GLY A 92 5.87 -20.64 -11.09
CA GLY A 92 6.60 -21.30 -12.18
C GLY A 92 6.47 -22.84 -12.21
N ARG A 93 5.92 -23.48 -11.17
CA ARG A 93 5.84 -24.95 -11.07
C ARG A 93 4.49 -25.55 -11.50
N THR A 94 3.48 -24.74 -11.85
CA THR A 94 2.11 -25.20 -12.14
C THR A 94 1.73 -25.39 -13.61
N GLN A 95 2.67 -25.49 -14.56
CA GLN A 95 2.39 -26.06 -15.90
C GLN A 95 3.53 -26.99 -16.28
N PRO A 96 3.27 -28.30 -16.54
CA PRO A 96 2.54 -28.71 -17.75
C PRO A 96 1.65 -29.96 -17.58
N THR A 97 0.35 -29.84 -17.85
CA THR A 97 -0.53 -31.00 -18.12
C THR A 97 -1.45 -30.70 -19.29
N ALA A 98 -0.86 -30.61 -20.50
CA ALA A 98 -1.62 -30.88 -21.70
C ALA A 98 -1.92 -32.40 -21.71
N VAL A 99 -3.09 -32.74 -21.18
CA VAL A 99 -3.65 -34.09 -21.17
C VAL A 99 -3.64 -34.63 -22.60
N ARG A 100 -2.83 -35.66 -22.84
CA ARG A 100 -2.86 -36.46 -24.06
C ARG A 100 -4.27 -37.05 -24.22
N SER A 101 -5.04 -36.53 -25.16
CA SER A 101 -6.31 -37.12 -25.58
C SER A 101 -6.01 -38.38 -26.41
N GLY A 102 -5.79 -39.49 -25.71
CA GLY A 102 -5.87 -40.84 -26.27
C GLY A 102 -7.35 -41.20 -26.41
N ARG A 103 -7.90 -41.06 -27.62
CA ARG A 103 -9.22 -41.58 -27.98
C ARG A 103 -9.05 -43.04 -28.40
N ASP A 104 -9.06 -43.94 -27.44
CA ASP A 104 -9.29 -45.37 -27.67
C ASP A 104 -10.78 -45.61 -27.92
N LYS A 105 -11.08 -46.22 -29.08
CA LYS A 105 -12.32 -46.99 -29.33
C LYS A 105 -12.27 -48.24 -28.44
N PRO A 106 -13.36 -48.83 -27.91
CA PRO A 106 -14.28 -49.62 -28.77
C PRO A 106 -15.75 -49.78 -28.27
N ASN A 107 -16.68 -49.88 -29.23
CA ASN A 107 -17.67 -50.95 -29.44
C ASN A 107 -18.74 -50.45 -30.42
#